data_AF-A0A368AM56-F1
#
_entry.id   AF-A0A368AM56-F1
#
_cell.length_a   1.000
_cell.length_b   1.000
_cell.length_c   1.000
_cell.angle_alpha   90.00
_cell.angle_beta   90.00
_cell.angle_gamma   90.00
#
_symmetry.space_group_name_H-M   'P 1'
#
loop_
_entity.id
_entity.type
_entity.pdbx_description
1 polymer ?
#
loop_
_entity_poly.entity_id
_entity_poly.type
_entity_poly.pdbx_seq_one_letter_code
_entity_poly.pdbx_strand_id
1 'polypeptide(L)'
;MLDLKLDIDSAPLAREISDIQRKQIPFALVLAQTRLATNRIKPGIAEVMGKRLDRPTPTTMRSLFAQAATKSRGAKVWFKDQWTTGIPADTYLQQAVQGGVRAHKRFEKSLIAHGLMKAGQFAVPNADLLNQYGNVSRGVMTRILSGLGAAEGRRGYQANATGSKRSKRKGNAERFFVGTVGDDTGVWERKPRKQVAPVFLYTDGAPQYRVIFPFFKIGENIAKAHGQAELANALREAILTAK
;
A
#
# COMPACT_ATOMS: atom_id res chain seq x y z
N MET A 1 -49.16 -33.03 35.47
CA MET A 1 -47.93 -32.33 35.90
C MET A 1 -46.78 -33.26 35.59
N LEU A 2 -45.93 -32.90 34.63
CA LEU A 2 -44.80 -33.72 34.19
C LEU A 2 -43.57 -33.25 34.96
N ASP A 3 -43.13 -34.06 35.91
CA ASP A 3 -41.98 -33.77 36.76
C ASP A 3 -40.73 -34.30 36.05
N LEU A 4 -40.05 -33.42 35.32
CA LEU A 4 -38.79 -33.72 34.63
C LEU A 4 -37.65 -33.71 35.65
N LYS A 5 -37.38 -34.86 36.27
CA LYS A 5 -36.17 -35.07 37.08
C LYS A 5 -34.97 -35.26 36.14
N LEU A 6 -34.24 -34.18 35.89
CA LEU A 6 -32.90 -34.22 35.30
C LEU A 6 -31.92 -34.70 36.37
N ASP A 7 -31.62 -35.99 36.38
CA ASP A 7 -30.56 -36.56 37.22
C ASP A 7 -29.22 -36.26 36.54
N ILE A 8 -28.64 -35.12 36.91
CA ILE A 8 -27.36 -34.66 36.38
C ILE A 8 -26.31 -35.06 37.40
N ASP A 9 -25.52 -36.06 37.04
CA ASP A 9 -24.31 -36.40 37.79
C ASP A 9 -23.36 -35.18 37.72
N SER A 10 -23.33 -34.42 38.82
CA SER A 10 -22.84 -33.03 38.83
C SER A 10 -21.33 -32.92 38.57
N ALA A 11 -20.56 -33.95 38.90
CA ALA A 11 -19.11 -33.96 38.75
C ALA A 11 -18.65 -34.19 37.28
N PRO A 12 -19.19 -35.19 36.54
CA PRO A 12 -18.94 -35.32 35.10
C PRO A 12 -19.38 -34.09 34.30
N LEU A 13 -20.58 -33.56 34.55
CA LEU A 13 -21.06 -32.38 33.82
C LEU A 13 -20.19 -31.14 34.12
N ALA A 14 -19.80 -30.91 35.37
CA ALA A 14 -18.92 -29.80 35.72
C ALA A 14 -17.55 -29.89 35.04
N ARG A 15 -17.02 -31.12 34.85
CA ARG A 15 -15.77 -31.35 34.11
C ARG A 15 -15.92 -31.03 32.63
N GLU A 16 -16.99 -31.47 31.98
CA GLU A 16 -17.26 -31.17 30.57
C GLU A 16 -17.44 -29.66 30.33
N ILE A 17 -18.21 -28.98 31.19
CA ILE A 17 -18.38 -27.52 31.13
C ILE A 17 -17.03 -26.80 31.30
N SER A 18 -16.22 -27.24 32.27
CA SER A 18 -14.89 -26.68 32.49
C SER A 18 -13.96 -26.90 31.29
N ASP A 19 -14.02 -28.07 30.65
CA ASP A 19 -13.22 -28.38 29.47
C ASP A 19 -13.64 -27.59 28.23
N ILE A 20 -14.94 -27.41 28.02
CA ILE A 20 -15.48 -26.51 26.99
C ILE A 20 -14.97 -25.08 27.23
N GLN A 21 -15.05 -24.59 28.46
CA GLN A 21 -14.60 -23.26 28.82
C GLN A 21 -13.09 -23.07 28.59
N ARG A 22 -12.26 -24.05 29.00
CA ARG A 22 -10.79 -23.94 28.95
C ARG A 22 -10.20 -24.22 27.57
N LYS A 23 -10.81 -25.10 26.78
CA LYS A 23 -10.26 -25.56 25.50
C LYS A 23 -11.04 -25.03 24.30
N GLN A 24 -12.36 -25.18 24.32
CA GLN A 24 -13.20 -24.92 23.15
C GLN A 24 -13.48 -23.44 22.92
N ILE A 25 -13.71 -22.65 23.99
CA ILE A 25 -13.91 -21.20 23.84
C ILE A 25 -12.66 -20.52 23.23
N PRO A 26 -11.42 -20.72 23.74
CA PRO A 26 -10.25 -20.12 23.12
C PRO A 26 -10.01 -20.59 21.68
N PHE A 27 -10.27 -21.86 21.38
CA PHE A 27 -10.15 -22.39 20.01
C PHE A 27 -11.16 -21.74 19.08
N ALA A 28 -12.43 -21.65 19.48
CA ALA A 28 -13.49 -21.01 18.72
C ALA A 28 -13.19 -19.53 18.46
N LEU A 29 -12.64 -18.80 19.45
CA LEU A 29 -12.23 -17.41 19.28
C LEU A 29 -11.13 -17.27 18.22
N VAL A 30 -10.09 -18.12 18.26
CA VAL A 30 -9.02 -18.14 17.25
C VAL A 30 -9.58 -18.45 15.86
N LEU A 31 -10.47 -19.43 15.76
CA LEU A 31 -11.09 -19.84 14.51
C LEU A 31 -11.97 -18.72 13.93
N ALA A 32 -12.83 -18.11 14.75
CA ALA A 32 -13.70 -17.00 14.37
C ALA A 32 -12.89 -15.80 13.88
N GLN A 33 -11.87 -15.38 14.64
CA GLN A 33 -11.00 -14.27 14.24
C GLN A 33 -10.26 -14.54 12.94
N THR A 34 -9.75 -15.76 12.77
CA THR A 34 -9.05 -16.17 11.54
C THR A 34 -9.98 -16.12 10.34
N ARG A 35 -11.18 -16.73 10.44
CA ARG A 35 -12.20 -16.73 9.37
C ARG A 35 -12.67 -15.32 9.04
N LEU A 36 -12.94 -14.50 10.04
CA LEU A 36 -13.33 -13.11 9.84
C LEU A 36 -12.25 -12.33 9.10
N ALA A 37 -10.99 -12.47 9.47
CA ALA A 37 -9.87 -11.81 8.81
C ALA A 37 -9.68 -12.29 7.35
N THR A 38 -9.67 -13.60 7.11
CA THR A 38 -9.33 -14.18 5.80
C THR A 38 -10.49 -14.19 4.81
N ASN A 39 -11.70 -14.47 5.28
CA ASN A 39 -12.86 -14.74 4.42
C ASN A 39 -13.78 -13.53 4.26
N ARG A 40 -13.73 -12.56 5.19
CA ARG A 40 -14.61 -11.39 5.18
C ARG A 40 -13.83 -10.09 5.01
N ILE A 41 -12.96 -9.77 5.97
CA ILE A 41 -12.29 -8.47 6.04
C ILE A 41 -11.34 -8.29 4.87
N LYS A 42 -10.39 -9.21 4.64
CA LYS A 42 -9.43 -9.08 3.54
C LYS A 42 -10.12 -8.98 2.16
N PRO A 43 -11.08 -9.86 1.79
CA PRO A 43 -11.81 -9.73 0.53
C PRO A 43 -12.59 -8.42 0.41
N GLY A 44 -13.33 -8.00 1.46
CA GLY A 44 -14.09 -6.75 1.42
C GLY A 44 -13.20 -5.51 1.30
N ILE A 45 -12.06 -5.49 1.98
CA ILE A 45 -11.04 -4.45 1.83
C ILE A 45 -10.47 -4.46 0.40
N ALA A 46 -10.14 -5.63 -0.16
CA ALA A 46 -9.63 -5.74 -1.52
C ALA A 46 -10.62 -5.27 -2.58
N GLU A 47 -11.91 -5.57 -2.42
CA GLU A 47 -12.96 -5.12 -3.33
C GLU A 47 -13.08 -3.59 -3.34
N VAL A 48 -13.16 -2.98 -2.16
CA VAL A 48 -13.25 -1.51 -2.04
C VAL A 48 -11.96 -0.85 -2.53
N MET A 49 -10.81 -1.47 -2.29
CA MET A 49 -9.52 -0.99 -2.78
C MET A 49 -9.50 -0.93 -4.31
N GLY A 50 -10.00 -1.97 -5.00
CA GLY A 50 -10.09 -1.99 -6.46
C GLY A 50 -11.06 -0.96 -7.03
N LYS A 51 -12.10 -0.60 -6.29
CA LYS A 51 -13.10 0.41 -6.69
C LYS A 51 -12.65 1.86 -6.43
N ARG A 52 -11.87 2.09 -5.38
CA ARG A 52 -11.53 3.45 -4.89
C ARG A 52 -10.17 3.95 -5.38
N LEU A 53 -9.21 3.07 -5.63
CA LEU A 53 -7.91 3.46 -6.16
C LEU A 53 -8.02 3.66 -7.68
N ASP A 54 -7.37 4.71 -8.20
CA ASP A 54 -7.22 4.90 -9.64
C ASP A 54 -6.20 3.89 -10.19
N ARG A 55 -6.68 2.95 -11.02
CA ARG A 55 -5.88 1.97 -11.78
C ARG A 55 -4.76 1.33 -10.94
N PRO A 56 -5.08 0.68 -9.79
CA PRO A 56 -4.07 0.10 -8.93
C PRO A 56 -3.31 -1.03 -9.63
N THR A 57 -1.99 -1.11 -9.42
CA THR A 57 -1.19 -2.19 -10.00
C THR A 57 -1.56 -3.55 -9.37
N PRO A 58 -1.37 -4.69 -10.07
CA PRO A 58 -1.56 -6.01 -9.48
C PRO A 58 -0.74 -6.22 -8.20
N THR A 59 0.45 -5.61 -8.14
CA THR A 59 1.30 -5.63 -6.93
C THR A 59 0.65 -4.89 -5.76
N THR A 60 0.01 -3.75 -6.01
CA THR A 60 -0.76 -3.01 -5.00
C THR A 60 -1.92 -3.86 -4.50
N MET A 61 -2.67 -4.48 -5.41
CA MET A 61 -3.80 -5.35 -5.05
C MET A 61 -3.38 -6.56 -4.22
N ARG A 62 -2.22 -7.15 -4.54
CA ARG A 62 -1.65 -8.30 -3.80
C ARG A 62 -0.90 -7.90 -2.52
N SER A 63 -0.81 -6.62 -2.21
CA SER A 63 -0.09 -6.14 -1.02
C SER A 63 -0.88 -6.30 0.28
N LEU A 64 -2.15 -6.70 0.20
CA LEU A 64 -3.02 -6.91 1.36
C LEU A 64 -2.88 -8.33 1.91
N PHE A 65 -2.47 -8.43 3.18
CA PHE A 65 -2.25 -9.69 3.88
C PHE A 65 -3.24 -9.87 5.02
N ALA A 66 -3.51 -11.15 5.33
CA ALA A 66 -4.25 -11.56 6.51
C ALA A 66 -3.41 -12.59 7.25
N GLN A 67 -3.35 -12.46 8.57
CA GLN A 67 -2.68 -13.41 9.47
C GLN A 67 -3.74 -14.03 10.36
N ALA A 68 -3.69 -15.36 10.41
CA ALA A 68 -4.52 -16.13 11.34
C ALA A 68 -4.21 -15.75 12.79
N ALA A 69 -5.23 -15.82 13.64
CA ALA A 69 -5.08 -15.69 15.08
C ALA A 69 -4.35 -16.92 15.67
N THR A 70 -3.78 -16.75 16.85
CA THR A 70 -3.38 -17.84 17.75
C THR A 70 -3.93 -17.55 19.13
N LYS A 71 -3.78 -18.50 20.07
CA LYS A 71 -4.21 -18.28 21.47
C LYS A 71 -3.52 -17.08 22.14
N SER A 72 -2.34 -16.66 21.64
CA SER A 72 -1.57 -15.54 22.17
C SER A 72 -1.69 -14.24 21.37
N ARG A 73 -2.23 -14.28 20.14
CA ARG A 73 -2.31 -13.10 19.27
C ARG A 73 -3.57 -13.10 18.41
N GLY A 74 -4.23 -11.95 18.29
CA GLY A 74 -5.38 -11.79 17.41
C GLY A 74 -5.03 -11.90 15.93
N ALA A 75 -6.04 -12.13 15.10
CA ALA A 75 -5.90 -12.06 13.64
C ALA A 75 -5.64 -10.62 13.20
N LYS A 76 -4.87 -10.44 12.13
CA LYS A 76 -4.51 -9.11 11.60
C LYS A 76 -4.71 -9.05 10.10
N VAL A 77 -5.11 -7.88 9.60
CA VAL A 77 -5.16 -7.57 8.17
C VAL A 77 -4.39 -6.26 7.96
N TRP A 78 -3.38 -6.27 7.08
CA TRP A 78 -2.48 -5.13 6.89
C TRP A 78 -1.88 -5.12 5.49
N PHE A 79 -1.26 -3.99 5.13
CA PHE A 79 -0.45 -3.87 3.93
C PHE A 79 0.98 -4.32 4.19
N LYS A 80 1.59 -4.99 3.23
CA LYS A 80 2.98 -5.44 3.32
C LYS A 80 3.93 -4.26 3.62
N ASP A 81 4.67 -4.40 4.72
CA ASP A 81 5.59 -3.43 5.33
C ASP A 81 7.05 -3.62 4.91
N GLN A 82 7.38 -4.77 4.30
CA GLN A 82 8.74 -5.07 3.84
C GLN A 82 8.76 -5.63 2.42
N TRP A 83 9.60 -5.07 1.54
CA TRP A 83 9.79 -5.54 0.16
C TRP A 83 11.27 -5.82 -0.09
N THR A 84 11.59 -6.87 -0.87
CA THR A 84 12.97 -7.17 -1.31
C THR A 84 13.59 -5.99 -2.09
N THR A 85 12.76 -5.22 -2.78
CA THR A 85 13.15 -3.99 -3.49
C THR A 85 11.95 -3.07 -3.62
N GLY A 86 12.16 -1.76 -3.46
CA GLY A 86 11.13 -0.74 -3.69
C GLY A 86 10.64 -0.08 -2.40
N ILE A 87 9.52 0.63 -2.50
CA ILE A 87 8.82 1.24 -1.36
C ILE A 87 7.70 0.27 -0.96
N PRO A 88 7.60 -0.14 0.31
CA PRO A 88 6.55 -1.05 0.76
C PRO A 88 5.17 -0.40 0.71
N ALA A 89 4.14 -1.26 0.72
CA ALA A 89 2.77 -0.84 0.43
C ALA A 89 2.14 0.01 1.52
N ASP A 90 2.46 -0.31 2.77
CA ASP A 90 2.11 0.51 3.93
C ASP A 90 2.55 1.98 3.78
N THR A 91 3.72 2.21 3.19
CA THR A 91 4.33 3.53 3.04
C THR A 91 3.67 4.31 1.92
N TYR A 92 3.50 3.73 0.73
CA TYR A 92 2.93 4.47 -0.41
C TYR A 92 1.39 4.55 -0.37
N LEU A 93 0.70 3.64 0.33
CA LEU A 93 -0.75 3.71 0.52
C LEU A 93 -1.17 4.56 1.71
N GLN A 94 -0.24 4.95 2.59
CA GLN A 94 -0.56 5.72 3.80
C GLN A 94 -1.42 6.95 3.50
N GLN A 95 -1.06 7.72 2.46
CA GLN A 95 -1.81 8.92 2.08
C GLN A 95 -3.20 8.61 1.53
N ALA A 96 -3.39 7.47 0.86
CA ALA A 96 -4.71 7.04 0.40
C ALA A 96 -5.62 6.64 1.58
N VAL A 97 -5.03 6.09 2.65
CA VAL A 97 -5.73 5.61 3.85
C VAL A 97 -6.03 6.73 4.85
N GLN A 98 -5.03 7.57 5.14
CA GLN A 98 -5.08 8.58 6.19
C GLN A 98 -5.36 9.99 5.65
N GLY A 99 -5.15 10.20 4.35
CA GLY A 99 -5.08 11.55 3.79
C GLY A 99 -3.85 12.30 4.28
N GLY A 100 -3.87 13.62 4.10
CA GLY A 100 -2.85 14.54 4.59
C GLY A 100 -1.91 15.06 3.50
N VAL A 101 -0.79 15.62 3.95
CA VAL A 101 0.21 16.24 3.07
C VAL A 101 1.14 15.18 2.49
N ARG A 102 1.39 15.26 1.18
CA ARG A 102 2.31 14.36 0.51
C ARG A 102 3.76 14.80 0.68
N ALA A 103 4.58 13.94 1.26
CA ALA A 103 6.02 14.14 1.30
C ALA A 103 6.69 14.06 -0.09
N HIS A 104 7.88 14.67 -0.22
CA HIS A 104 8.65 14.56 -1.45
C HIS A 104 9.04 13.12 -1.77
N LYS A 105 8.85 12.73 -3.04
CA LYS A 105 9.31 11.46 -3.60
C LYS A 105 10.82 11.52 -3.82
N ARG A 106 11.47 10.35 -3.99
CA ARG A 106 12.92 10.27 -4.24
C ARG A 106 13.37 11.10 -5.45
N PHE A 107 12.57 11.10 -6.52
CA PHE A 107 12.83 11.94 -7.71
C PHE A 107 12.91 13.43 -7.36
N GLU A 108 11.92 13.93 -6.63
CA GLU A 108 11.86 15.32 -6.17
C GLU A 108 13.01 15.66 -5.23
N LYS A 109 13.31 14.78 -4.25
CA LYS A 109 14.45 14.95 -3.34
C LYS A 109 15.77 15.08 -4.09
N SER A 110 15.96 14.28 -5.14
CA SER A 110 17.17 14.33 -5.97
C SER A 110 17.29 15.66 -6.72
N LEU A 111 16.20 16.16 -7.30
CA LEU A 111 16.19 17.47 -7.96
C LEU A 111 16.48 18.61 -6.97
N ILE A 112 15.85 18.59 -5.78
CA ILE A 112 16.09 19.58 -4.73
C ILE A 112 17.55 19.59 -4.29
N ALA A 113 18.12 18.40 -4.04
CA ALA A 113 19.51 18.27 -3.60
C ALA A 113 20.53 18.83 -4.59
N HIS A 114 20.18 18.89 -5.88
CA HIS A 114 21.05 19.42 -6.95
C HIS A 114 20.67 20.86 -7.36
N GLY A 115 19.82 21.55 -6.60
CA GLY A 115 19.40 22.92 -6.89
C GLY A 115 18.51 23.06 -8.13
N LEU A 116 17.97 21.95 -8.63
CA LEU A 116 17.14 21.90 -9.84
C LEU A 116 15.64 22.10 -9.53
N MET A 117 15.22 21.99 -8.28
CA MET A 117 13.84 22.22 -7.85
C MET A 117 13.84 22.86 -6.47
N LYS A 118 12.92 23.78 -6.18
CA LYS A 118 12.83 24.41 -4.85
C LYS A 118 12.29 23.42 -3.81
N ALA A 119 12.66 23.60 -2.55
CA ALA A 119 12.22 22.72 -1.45
C ALA A 119 10.69 22.76 -1.21
N GLY A 120 9.99 23.84 -1.58
CA GLY A 120 8.53 23.94 -1.50
C GLY A 120 7.78 23.43 -2.72
N GLN A 121 8.50 22.91 -3.73
CA GLN A 121 7.94 22.55 -5.03
C GLN A 121 7.76 21.04 -5.22
N PHE A 122 6.77 20.68 -6.01
CA PHE A 122 6.42 19.29 -6.30
C PHE A 122 6.33 19.06 -7.80
N ALA A 123 6.84 17.92 -8.25
CA ALA A 123 6.93 17.58 -9.66
C ALA A 123 5.69 16.79 -10.12
N VAL A 124 4.93 17.37 -11.02
CA VAL A 124 3.73 16.78 -11.63
C VAL A 124 4.09 16.27 -13.04
N PRO A 125 3.96 14.97 -13.32
CA PRO A 125 4.27 14.43 -14.64
C PRO A 125 3.26 14.89 -15.68
N ASN A 126 3.72 15.09 -16.91
CA ASN A 126 2.84 15.18 -18.07
C ASN A 126 2.10 13.84 -18.29
N ALA A 127 0.82 13.91 -18.68
CA ALA A 127 -0.04 12.75 -18.91
C ALA A 127 0.56 11.74 -19.91
N ASP A 128 1.26 12.23 -20.94
CA ASP A 128 1.89 11.39 -21.98
C ASP A 128 3.00 10.46 -21.45
N LEU A 129 3.50 10.72 -20.24
CA LEU A 129 4.52 9.89 -19.58
C LEU A 129 3.94 8.78 -18.70
N LEU A 130 2.63 8.83 -18.45
CA LEU A 130 1.97 7.88 -17.58
C LEU A 130 1.71 6.57 -18.31
N ASN A 131 2.02 5.45 -17.65
CA ASN A 131 1.61 4.14 -18.13
C ASN A 131 0.11 3.89 -17.82
N GLN A 132 -0.39 2.71 -18.21
CA GLN A 132 -1.76 2.27 -17.93
C GLN A 132 -2.19 2.33 -16.45
N TYR A 133 -1.24 2.40 -15.51
CA TYR A 133 -1.48 2.49 -14.07
C TYR A 133 -1.28 3.91 -13.51
N GLY A 134 -1.18 4.94 -14.37
CA GLY A 134 -0.94 6.31 -13.92
C GLY A 134 0.46 6.56 -13.36
N ASN A 135 1.43 5.69 -13.65
CA ASN A 135 2.80 5.81 -13.13
C ASN A 135 3.80 6.16 -14.23
N VAL A 136 4.80 6.98 -13.91
CA VAL A 136 5.99 7.16 -14.76
C VAL A 136 6.94 5.99 -14.53
N SER A 137 7.45 5.38 -15.61
CA SER A 137 8.34 4.23 -15.48
C SER A 137 9.67 4.59 -14.79
N ARG A 138 10.22 3.65 -14.02
CA ARG A 138 11.52 3.82 -13.36
C ARG A 138 12.63 4.16 -14.37
N GLY A 139 12.62 3.54 -15.55
CA GLY A 139 13.60 3.82 -16.61
C GLY A 139 13.50 5.24 -17.15
N VAL A 140 12.29 5.80 -17.28
CA VAL A 140 12.10 7.22 -17.65
C VAL A 140 12.65 8.13 -16.56
N MET A 141 12.27 7.92 -15.30
CA MET A 141 12.80 8.71 -14.17
C MET A 141 14.33 8.69 -14.10
N THR A 142 14.95 7.51 -14.24
CA THR A 142 16.41 7.38 -14.23
C THR A 142 17.06 8.11 -15.41
N ARG A 143 16.49 8.05 -16.62
CA ARG A 143 17.04 8.77 -17.79
C ARG A 143 17.00 10.29 -17.60
N ILE A 144 15.91 10.79 -17.02
CA ILE A 144 15.75 12.22 -16.71
C ILE A 144 16.82 12.64 -15.70
N LEU A 145 16.90 11.99 -14.54
CA LEU A 145 17.90 12.33 -13.52
C LEU A 145 19.32 12.19 -14.06
N SER A 146 19.58 11.16 -14.87
CA SER A 146 20.87 10.95 -15.54
C SER A 146 21.25 12.11 -16.47
N GLY A 147 20.30 12.58 -17.29
CA GLY A 147 20.51 13.72 -18.20
C GLY A 147 20.71 15.03 -17.46
N LEU A 148 19.99 15.22 -16.35
CA LEU A 148 20.10 16.41 -15.50
C LEU A 148 21.33 16.40 -14.57
N GLY A 149 22.13 15.32 -14.58
CA GLY A 149 23.25 15.18 -13.64
C GLY A 149 22.83 15.00 -12.18
N ALA A 150 21.55 14.67 -11.94
CA ALA A 150 20.93 14.59 -10.61
C ALA A 150 20.54 13.16 -10.23
N ALA A 151 21.16 12.13 -10.80
CA ALA A 151 20.95 10.76 -10.37
C ALA A 151 21.78 10.47 -9.11
N GLU A 152 21.12 9.94 -8.07
CA GLU A 152 21.80 9.50 -6.84
C GLU A 152 22.94 8.52 -7.18
N GLY A 153 24.15 8.84 -6.72
CA GLY A 153 25.28 7.91 -6.74
C GLY A 153 25.25 7.00 -5.52
N ARG A 154 25.42 5.68 -5.72
CA ARG A 154 25.87 4.79 -4.63
C ARG A 154 27.40 4.70 -4.72
N ARG A 155 28.09 4.39 -3.62
CA ARG A 155 29.55 4.11 -3.66
C ARG A 155 29.84 3.12 -4.79
N GLY A 156 30.57 3.58 -5.82
CA GLY A 156 30.93 2.79 -7.01
C GLY A 156 29.93 2.76 -8.17
N TYR A 157 28.76 3.41 -8.08
CA TYR A 157 27.78 3.46 -9.18
C TYR A 157 27.26 4.89 -9.40
N GLN A 158 27.61 5.46 -10.56
CA GLN A 158 27.15 6.78 -11.00
C GLN A 158 26.31 6.63 -12.26
N ALA A 159 25.02 6.97 -12.16
CA ALA A 159 24.07 6.86 -13.27
C ALA A 159 23.99 8.14 -14.13
N ASN A 160 24.71 9.19 -13.76
CA ASN A 160 24.75 10.45 -14.50
C ASN A 160 25.32 10.27 -15.90
N ALA A 161 24.78 11.02 -16.85
CA ALA A 161 25.35 11.09 -18.18
C ALA A 161 26.79 11.64 -18.10
N THR A 162 27.70 11.00 -18.82
CA THR A 162 29.13 11.36 -18.89
C THR A 162 29.54 11.74 -20.31
N GLY A 163 30.78 12.22 -20.49
CA GLY A 163 31.37 12.49 -21.80
C GLY A 163 31.75 11.24 -22.63
N SER A 164 31.57 10.03 -22.09
CA SER A 164 31.92 8.78 -22.77
C SER A 164 31.15 8.57 -24.08
N LYS A 165 31.76 7.89 -25.07
CA LYS A 165 31.11 7.54 -26.35
C LYS A 165 29.74 6.87 -26.14
N ARG A 166 29.64 5.97 -25.16
CA ARG A 166 28.39 5.28 -24.80
C ARG A 166 27.31 6.24 -24.29
N SER A 167 27.68 7.20 -23.46
CA SER A 167 26.75 8.18 -22.88
C SER A 167 26.28 9.18 -23.92
N LYS A 168 27.20 9.72 -24.73
CA LYS A 168 26.87 10.59 -25.88
C LYS A 168 25.90 9.91 -26.84
N ARG A 169 26.11 8.62 -27.15
CA ARG A 169 25.17 7.81 -27.96
C ARG A 169 23.77 7.70 -27.35
N LYS A 170 23.65 7.69 -26.01
CA LYS A 170 22.33 7.71 -25.34
C LYS A 170 21.68 9.10 -25.36
N GLY A 171 22.47 10.17 -25.44
CA GLY A 171 22.01 11.54 -25.61
C GLY A 171 21.24 12.13 -24.42
N ASN A 172 21.23 11.50 -23.25
CA ASN A 172 20.39 11.95 -22.12
C ASN A 172 20.74 13.38 -21.66
N ALA A 173 22.02 13.74 -21.61
CA ALA A 173 22.48 15.08 -21.19
C ALA A 173 21.99 16.20 -22.11
N GLU A 174 21.92 15.93 -23.42
CA GLU A 174 21.43 16.89 -24.40
C GLU A 174 19.91 16.92 -24.44
N ARG A 175 19.25 15.83 -24.04
CA ARG A 175 17.80 15.63 -24.15
C ARG A 175 16.99 16.32 -23.07
N PHE A 176 17.49 16.41 -21.84
CA PHE A 176 16.70 16.92 -20.71
C PHE A 176 17.33 18.17 -20.11
N PHE A 177 16.48 19.12 -19.71
CA PHE A 177 16.92 20.32 -18.98
C PHE A 177 15.84 20.77 -18.01
N VAL A 178 16.23 21.53 -16.99
CA VAL A 178 15.30 22.27 -16.13
C VAL A 178 15.27 23.72 -16.59
N GLY A 179 14.09 24.32 -16.63
CA GLY A 179 13.95 25.72 -16.96
C GLY A 179 12.50 26.19 -16.95
N THR A 180 12.33 27.47 -17.26
CA THR A 180 11.03 28.11 -17.45
C THR A 180 10.78 28.27 -18.95
N VAL A 181 9.65 27.78 -19.44
CA VAL A 181 9.21 27.92 -20.83
C VAL A 181 7.77 28.44 -20.81
N GLY A 182 7.55 29.64 -21.33
CA GLY A 182 6.32 30.37 -21.05
C GLY A 182 6.24 30.70 -19.55
N ASP A 183 5.10 30.42 -18.93
CA ASP A 183 4.87 30.65 -17.50
C ASP A 183 5.21 29.42 -16.63
N ASP A 184 5.49 28.28 -17.28
CA ASP A 184 5.68 27.00 -16.60
C ASP A 184 7.16 26.74 -16.30
N THR A 185 7.45 26.37 -15.05
CA THR A 185 8.78 25.93 -14.64
C THR A 185 8.77 24.42 -14.42
N GLY A 186 9.81 23.73 -14.91
CA GLY A 186 9.86 22.28 -14.76
C GLY A 186 11.03 21.61 -15.48
N VAL A 187 10.91 20.29 -15.59
CA VAL A 187 11.77 19.46 -16.44
C VAL A 187 11.18 19.41 -17.85
N TRP A 188 12.01 19.71 -18.83
CA TRP A 188 11.68 19.74 -20.24
C TRP A 188 12.51 18.74 -21.03
N GLU A 189 11.94 18.23 -22.12
CA GLU A 189 12.61 17.39 -23.09
C GLU A 189 12.83 18.17 -24.39
N ARG A 190 14.06 18.22 -24.88
CA ARG A 190 14.38 18.69 -26.23
C ARG A 190 13.90 17.68 -27.26
N LYS A 191 13.12 18.14 -28.22
CA LYS A 191 12.61 17.39 -29.36
C LYS A 191 13.32 17.84 -30.65
N PRO A 192 13.21 17.07 -31.75
CA PRO A 192 13.68 17.51 -33.06
C PRO A 192 13.09 18.86 -33.46
N ARG A 193 13.74 19.54 -34.43
CA ARG A 193 13.29 20.84 -34.95
C ARG A 193 13.18 21.95 -33.89
N LYS A 194 14.07 21.93 -32.88
CA LYS A 194 14.15 22.91 -31.78
C LYS A 194 12.86 23.01 -30.94
N GLN A 195 12.01 21.99 -30.98
CA GLN A 195 10.82 21.92 -30.14
C GLN A 195 11.20 21.47 -28.72
N VAL A 196 10.37 21.84 -27.75
CA VAL A 196 10.50 21.38 -26.36
C VAL A 196 9.15 20.84 -25.89
N ALA A 197 9.18 19.80 -25.07
CA ALA A 197 7.97 19.19 -24.50
C ALA A 197 8.09 19.13 -22.96
N PRO A 198 7.03 19.47 -22.22
CA PRO A 198 7.05 19.37 -20.76
C PRO A 198 7.06 17.91 -20.33
N VAL A 199 7.94 17.57 -19.39
CA VAL A 199 8.07 16.23 -18.82
C VAL A 199 7.51 16.22 -17.41
N PHE A 200 7.98 17.13 -16.56
CA PHE A 200 7.43 17.39 -15.23
C PHE A 200 7.28 18.88 -15.06
N LEU A 201 6.11 19.33 -14.61
CA LEU A 201 5.89 20.71 -14.21
C LEU A 201 6.02 20.83 -12.69
N TYR A 202 6.59 21.94 -12.23
CA TYR A 202 6.73 22.22 -10.81
C TYR A 202 5.51 23.01 -10.34
N THR A 203 4.96 22.57 -9.21
CA THR A 203 3.85 23.23 -8.53
C THR A 203 4.29 23.65 -7.15
N ASP A 204 3.87 24.83 -6.70
CA ASP A 204 4.15 25.30 -5.36
C ASP A 204 3.15 24.71 -4.35
N GLY A 205 3.66 24.33 -3.19
CA GLY A 205 2.85 23.80 -2.09
C GLY A 205 2.62 22.29 -2.16
N ALA A 206 2.55 21.66 -0.98
CA ALA A 206 2.38 20.23 -0.88
C ALA A 206 0.98 19.79 -1.32
N PRO A 207 0.86 18.79 -2.21
CA PRO A 207 -0.44 18.20 -2.52
C PRO A 207 -1.10 17.65 -1.26
N GLN A 208 -2.36 18.06 -1.04
CA GLN A 208 -3.18 17.62 0.07
C GLN A 208 -4.17 16.55 -0.39
N TYR A 209 -4.13 15.39 0.26
CA TYR A 209 -5.00 14.26 -0.04
C TYR A 209 -6.13 14.19 0.97
N ARG A 210 -7.35 14.04 0.46
CA ARG A 210 -8.47 13.49 1.24
C ARG A 210 -8.29 11.99 1.40
N VAL A 211 -8.93 11.39 2.41
CA VAL A 211 -9.03 9.94 2.53
C VAL A 211 -9.71 9.38 1.27
N ILE A 212 -8.98 8.58 0.49
CA ILE A 212 -9.47 7.93 -0.73
C ILE A 212 -10.10 6.59 -0.39
N PHE A 213 -9.44 5.87 0.52
CA PHE A 213 -9.73 4.48 0.82
C PHE A 213 -9.80 4.27 2.35
N PRO A 214 -11.01 4.17 2.93
CA PRO A 214 -11.19 4.14 4.37
C PRO A 214 -10.94 2.73 4.96
N PHE A 215 -9.69 2.27 4.86
CA PHE A 215 -9.23 0.92 5.23
C PHE A 215 -9.78 0.43 6.58
N PHE A 216 -9.56 1.22 7.65
CA PHE A 216 -9.95 0.83 9.01
C PHE A 216 -11.47 0.71 9.17
N LYS A 217 -12.22 1.69 8.63
CA LYS A 217 -13.68 1.71 8.70
C LYS A 217 -14.32 0.51 7.99
N ILE A 218 -13.74 0.06 6.87
CA ILE A 218 -14.21 -1.15 6.16
C ILE A 218 -14.05 -2.37 7.06
N GLY A 219 -12.87 -2.57 7.63
CA GLY A 219 -12.60 -3.69 8.53
C GLY A 219 -13.49 -3.69 9.77
N GLU A 220 -13.65 -2.53 10.40
CA GLU A 220 -14.54 -2.36 11.56
C GLU A 220 -16.00 -2.68 11.23
N ASN A 221 -16.51 -2.18 10.11
CA ASN A 221 -17.89 -2.42 9.72
C ASN A 221 -18.16 -3.90 9.42
N ILE A 222 -17.23 -4.58 8.72
CA ILE A 222 -17.32 -6.02 8.45
C ILE A 222 -17.26 -6.81 9.77
N ALA A 223 -16.37 -6.43 10.68
CA ALA A 223 -16.24 -7.08 11.98
C ALA A 223 -17.53 -6.93 12.82
N LYS A 224 -18.13 -5.73 12.84
CA LYS A 224 -19.40 -5.48 13.52
C LYS A 224 -20.55 -6.28 12.89
N ALA A 225 -20.62 -6.34 11.56
CA ALA A 225 -21.71 -7.00 10.85
C ALA A 225 -21.67 -8.54 10.94
N HIS A 226 -20.46 -9.14 10.95
CA HIS A 226 -20.31 -10.59 10.83
C HIS A 226 -19.66 -11.27 12.04
N GLY A 227 -19.07 -10.51 12.98
CA GLY A 227 -18.27 -11.07 14.07
C GLY A 227 -19.05 -12.03 14.97
N GLN A 228 -20.27 -11.69 15.35
CA GLN A 228 -21.11 -12.56 16.19
C GLN A 228 -21.50 -13.86 15.47
N ALA A 229 -21.85 -13.77 14.20
CA ALA A 229 -22.22 -14.94 13.40
C ALA A 229 -21.02 -15.89 13.20
N GLU A 230 -19.83 -15.36 12.89
CA GLU A 230 -18.61 -16.15 12.76
C GLU A 230 -18.20 -16.80 14.10
N LEU A 231 -18.38 -16.09 15.22
CA LEU A 231 -18.14 -16.65 16.55
C LEU A 231 -19.10 -17.79 16.90
N ALA A 232 -20.40 -17.61 16.65
CA ALA A 232 -21.40 -18.64 16.89
C ALA A 232 -21.12 -19.90 16.07
N ASN A 233 -20.75 -19.74 14.79
CA ASN A 233 -20.37 -20.87 13.93
C ASN A 233 -19.11 -21.57 14.42
N ALA A 234 -18.08 -20.81 14.81
CA ALA A 234 -16.84 -21.37 15.34
C ALA A 234 -17.04 -22.11 16.68
N LEU A 235 -17.91 -21.59 17.56
CA LEU A 235 -18.27 -22.26 18.81
C LEU A 235 -19.00 -23.59 18.55
N ARG A 236 -19.98 -23.59 17.63
CA ARG A 236 -20.69 -24.82 17.23
C ARG A 236 -19.70 -25.87 16.73
N GLU A 237 -18.77 -25.48 15.88
CA GLU A 237 -17.75 -26.39 15.35
C GLU A 237 -16.78 -26.88 16.42
N ALA A 238 -16.32 -26.01 17.32
CA ALA A 238 -15.44 -26.38 18.43
C ALA A 238 -16.11 -27.42 19.36
N ILE A 239 -17.40 -27.25 19.65
CA ILE A 239 -18.16 -28.20 20.48
C ILE A 239 -18.36 -29.53 19.74
N LEU A 240 -18.74 -29.50 18.47
CA LEU A 240 -18.97 -30.73 17.67
C LEU A 240 -17.70 -31.53 17.41
N THR A 241 -16.53 -30.88 17.41
CA THR A 241 -15.23 -31.51 17.16
C THR A 241 -14.47 -31.83 18.44
N ALA A 242 -15.05 -31.53 19.61
CA ALA A 242 -14.48 -31.87 20.90
C ALA A 242 -14.39 -33.40 21.04
N LYS A 243 -13.17 -33.91 21.20
CA LYS A 243 -12.87 -35.28 21.59
C LYS A 243 -12.29 -35.29 22.99
#